data_AF-A0A257V7L8-F1
#
_entry.id   AF-A0A257V7L8-F1
#
_cell.length_a   1.000
_cell.length_b   1.000
_cell.length_c   1.000
_cell.angle_alpha   90.00
_cell.angle_beta   90.00
_cell.angle_gamma   90.00
#
_symmetry.space_group_name_H-M   'P 1'
#
loop_
_entity.id
_entity.type
_entity.pdbx_description
1 polymer ?
#
loop_
_entity_poly.entity_id
_entity_poly.type
_entity_poly.pdbx_seq_one_letter_code
_entity_poly.pdbx_strand_id
1 'polypeptide(L)'
;MKRSSNFGVATLGMALVMASPLAAQQMRGGAAGGTGPRVDTSKTFTVQGEVVSFRAAPGQAMPQLTVREASGNETAFVLGPFRYLQAQNFAAEAGDRAEVTGWVCASCAQGMVVGQVKNLTRGLTLVLRNADGTPVWTGPAGQGARRHLAGRAAGVGAARGMGMRMGAGQGTGAMQRGGRRLCAGGGPDLSRTATFAGAVVSFAGGPGEGFPTLVMSSTQGDVAIVLSPYRALMQAGYTPVAGAQVEVKAAPVSLDGQDHWVALAVKDVATGLEVVLRDPATGLPLVMGRGPRR
;
A
#
# COMPACT_ATOMS: atom_id res chain seq x y z
N MET A 1 -6.19 56.28 -14.45
CA MET A 1 -7.26 55.51 -13.78
C MET A 1 -6.90 54.03 -13.78
N LYS A 2 -7.18 53.34 -12.66
CA LYS A 2 -7.13 51.87 -12.41
C LYS A 2 -5.75 51.29 -12.07
N ARG A 3 -5.58 50.47 -11.03
CA ARG A 3 -6.27 50.24 -9.73
C ARG A 3 -5.27 49.34 -8.98
N SER A 4 -4.58 49.87 -7.98
CA SER A 4 -3.66 49.08 -7.16
C SER A 4 -4.46 48.29 -6.13
N SER A 5 -4.57 46.99 -6.31
CA SER A 5 -5.24 46.10 -5.35
C SER A 5 -4.29 45.81 -4.18
N ASN A 6 -4.53 46.46 -3.05
CA ASN A 6 -3.88 46.15 -1.79
C ASN A 6 -4.52 44.87 -1.20
N PHE A 7 -3.83 43.74 -1.32
CA PHE A 7 -4.16 42.54 -0.56
C PHE A 7 -3.62 42.71 0.87
N GLY A 8 -4.52 42.97 1.82
CA GLY A 8 -4.22 42.98 3.24
C GLY A 8 -3.97 41.56 3.73
N VAL A 9 -2.70 41.26 4.03
CA VAL A 9 -2.29 40.02 4.70
C VAL A 9 -2.48 40.23 6.20
N ALA A 10 -3.53 39.63 6.77
CA ALA A 10 -3.72 39.56 8.21
C ALA A 10 -2.75 38.54 8.81
N THR A 11 -1.69 39.02 9.47
CA THR A 11 -0.71 38.19 10.17
C THR A 11 -1.25 37.82 11.56
N LEU A 12 -1.74 36.60 11.72
CA LEU A 12 -2.01 36.04 13.05
C LEU A 12 -0.69 35.48 13.61
N GLY A 13 -0.12 36.16 14.61
CA GLY A 13 1.08 35.69 15.32
C GLY A 13 0.76 34.48 16.19
N MET A 14 1.16 33.29 15.73
CA MET A 14 1.05 32.05 16.49
C MET A 14 2.42 31.69 17.08
N ALA A 15 2.53 31.73 18.41
CA ALA A 15 3.75 31.37 19.13
C ALA A 15 4.03 29.86 18.99
N LEU A 16 5.16 29.53 18.34
CA LEU A 16 5.62 28.16 18.13
C LEU A 16 6.35 27.67 19.39
N VAL A 17 5.74 26.74 20.11
CA VAL A 17 6.37 26.02 21.23
C VAL A 17 7.28 24.93 20.65
N MET A 18 8.59 25.08 20.82
CA MET A 18 9.59 24.08 20.46
C MET A 18 9.45 22.86 21.38
N ALA A 19 8.71 21.84 20.94
CA ALA A 19 8.57 20.57 21.65
C ALA A 19 9.69 19.59 21.26
N SER A 20 10.46 19.15 22.25
CA SER A 20 11.56 18.19 22.10
C SER A 20 11.10 16.83 21.52
N PRO A 21 11.86 16.20 20.60
CA PRO A 21 11.42 15.02 19.84
C PRO A 21 11.47 13.65 20.56
N LEU A 22 11.64 13.60 21.90
CA LEU A 22 11.93 12.34 22.60
C LEU A 22 10.72 11.54 23.13
N ALA A 23 9.47 11.96 22.87
CA ALA A 23 8.27 11.29 23.41
C ALA A 23 7.43 10.47 22.41
N ALA A 24 7.87 10.29 21.16
CA ALA A 24 7.00 9.74 20.10
C ALA A 24 6.88 8.19 20.04
N GLN A 25 7.55 7.42 20.90
CA GLN A 25 7.63 5.95 20.71
C GLN A 25 6.69 5.09 21.58
N GLN A 26 5.92 5.66 22.51
CA GLN A 26 5.23 4.84 23.53
C GLN A 26 3.72 4.60 23.31
N MET A 27 3.16 4.94 22.15
CA MET A 27 1.74 4.70 21.83
C MET A 27 1.60 3.66 20.71
N ARG A 28 1.97 2.40 21.00
CA ARG A 28 1.81 1.24 20.09
C ARG A 28 0.37 0.69 20.04
N GLY A 29 -0.60 1.38 20.63
CA GLY A 29 -2.03 1.08 20.60
C GLY A 29 -2.79 1.85 19.52
N GLY A 30 -2.35 1.75 18.26
CA GLY A 30 -2.97 2.47 17.14
C GLY A 30 -4.27 1.80 16.68
N ALA A 31 -5.41 2.46 16.90
CA ALA A 31 -6.68 2.38 16.18
C ALA A 31 -6.82 1.24 15.15
N ALA A 32 -6.96 -0.01 15.61
CA ALA A 32 -7.15 -1.16 14.73
C ALA A 32 -8.47 -1.13 13.94
N GLY A 33 -9.43 -0.28 14.35
CA GLY A 33 -10.73 -0.09 13.70
C GLY A 33 -10.71 0.83 12.48
N GLY A 34 -9.58 1.42 12.12
CA GLY A 34 -9.48 2.36 11.00
C GLY A 34 -10.14 3.72 11.25
N THR A 35 -11.06 3.84 12.21
CA THR A 35 -11.65 5.09 12.68
C THR A 35 -10.55 5.97 13.26
N GLY A 36 -9.98 6.85 12.43
CA GLY A 36 -9.05 7.87 12.88
C GLY A 36 -9.65 8.73 14.00
N PRO A 37 -8.83 9.54 14.68
CA PRO A 37 -9.33 10.45 15.71
C PRO A 37 -10.45 11.33 15.15
N ARG A 38 -11.51 11.52 15.95
CA ARG A 38 -12.55 12.53 15.69
C ARG A 38 -11.90 13.90 15.76
N VAL A 39 -12.21 14.75 14.79
CA VAL A 39 -11.59 16.06 14.63
C VAL A 39 -12.66 17.13 14.69
N ASP A 40 -12.31 18.29 15.25
CA ASP A 40 -13.18 19.46 15.28
C ASP A 40 -13.05 20.19 13.93
N THR A 41 -14.07 20.05 13.08
CA THR A 41 -14.03 20.58 11.72
C THR A 41 -14.16 22.11 11.66
N SER A 42 -14.47 22.76 12.78
CA SER A 42 -14.54 24.23 12.86
C SER A 42 -13.18 24.91 12.88
N LYS A 43 -12.13 24.19 13.29
CA LYS A 43 -10.76 24.71 13.42
C LYS A 43 -9.89 24.25 12.28
N THR A 44 -9.95 24.97 11.16
CA THR A 44 -9.17 24.66 9.97
C THR A 44 -7.80 25.33 9.98
N PHE A 45 -6.85 24.74 9.26
CA PHE A 45 -5.58 25.38 8.90
C PHE A 45 -5.32 25.18 7.41
N THR A 46 -4.50 26.07 6.85
CA THR A 46 -3.95 25.95 5.49
C THR A 46 -2.47 26.27 5.56
N VAL A 47 -1.63 25.39 5.00
CA VAL A 47 -0.20 25.59 4.84
C VAL A 47 0.12 25.54 3.36
N GLN A 48 0.77 26.58 2.84
CA GLN A 48 1.26 26.62 1.47
C GLN A 48 2.77 26.77 1.47
N GLY A 49 3.45 26.00 0.63
CA GLY A 49 4.90 26.03 0.59
C GLY A 49 5.51 25.10 -0.42
N GLU A 50 6.80 24.86 -0.26
CA GLU A 50 7.60 23.93 -1.05
C GLU A 50 7.74 22.60 -0.32
N VAL A 51 7.56 21.49 -1.02
CA VAL A 51 7.81 20.16 -0.49
C VAL A 51 9.31 20.00 -0.26
N VAL A 52 9.70 19.72 0.98
CA VAL A 52 11.10 19.44 1.36
C VAL A 52 11.39 17.95 1.27
N SER A 53 10.43 17.12 1.71
CA SER A 53 10.56 15.67 1.61
C SER A 53 9.20 14.99 1.55
N PHE A 54 9.14 13.87 0.85
CA PHE A 54 7.99 12.99 0.80
C PHE A 54 8.46 11.55 1.04
N ARG A 55 8.03 10.96 2.15
CA ARG A 55 8.39 9.61 2.57
C ARG A 55 7.18 8.71 2.43
N ALA A 56 7.09 8.04 1.29
CA ALA A 56 6.05 7.08 0.98
C ALA A 56 6.69 5.83 0.37
N ALA A 57 6.89 4.79 1.19
CA ALA A 57 7.44 3.52 0.72
C ALA A 57 6.48 2.35 1.00
N PRO A 58 6.44 1.33 0.12
CA PRO A 58 5.77 0.07 0.41
C PRO A 58 6.20 -0.50 1.77
N GLY A 59 5.22 -0.85 2.61
CA GLY A 59 5.47 -1.33 3.97
C GLY A 59 5.51 -0.24 5.05
N GLN A 60 5.60 1.04 4.69
CA GLN A 60 5.33 2.12 5.64
C GLN A 60 3.82 2.20 5.90
N ALA A 61 3.45 2.24 7.18
CA ALA A 61 2.05 2.30 7.56
C ALA A 61 1.41 3.63 7.14
N MET A 62 2.11 4.74 7.38
CA MET A 62 1.60 6.09 7.22
C MET A 62 2.67 6.99 6.59
N PRO A 63 2.59 7.29 5.28
CA PRO A 63 3.50 8.23 4.63
C PRO A 63 3.49 9.63 5.25
N GLN A 64 4.63 10.30 5.11
CA GLN A 64 4.87 11.63 5.65
C GLN A 64 5.27 12.61 4.53
N LEU A 65 4.78 13.84 4.62
CA LEU A 65 5.11 14.95 3.73
C LEU A 65 5.60 16.12 4.58
N THR A 66 6.76 16.69 4.26
CA THR A 66 7.26 17.92 4.90
C THR A 66 7.17 19.07 3.91
N VAL A 67 6.54 20.17 4.32
CA VAL A 67 6.40 21.39 3.51
C VAL A 67 7.05 22.55 4.23
N ARG A 68 7.84 23.36 3.51
CA ARG A 68 8.46 24.59 3.96
C ARG A 68 7.67 25.80 3.47
N GLU A 69 7.19 26.59 4.41
CA GLU A 69 6.48 27.83 4.14
C GLU A 69 7.44 28.94 3.69
N ALA A 70 6.91 30.04 3.14
CA ALA A 70 7.72 31.19 2.74
C ALA A 70 8.48 31.85 3.91
N SER A 71 8.01 31.65 5.15
CA SER A 71 8.70 32.10 6.37
C SER A 71 9.95 31.27 6.71
N GLY A 72 10.18 30.14 6.03
CA GLY A 72 11.25 29.19 6.31
C GLY A 72 10.85 28.08 7.31
N ASN A 73 9.66 28.14 7.91
CA ASN A 73 9.18 27.10 8.80
C ASN A 73 8.86 25.80 8.04
N GLU A 74 9.28 24.67 8.59
CA GLU A 74 8.95 23.35 8.05
C GLU A 74 7.90 22.65 8.90
N THR A 75 6.83 22.18 8.27
CA THR A 75 5.77 21.42 8.93
C THR A 75 5.68 20.02 8.32
N ALA A 76 5.68 19.00 9.16
CA ALA A 76 5.60 17.61 8.73
C ALA A 76 4.20 17.02 8.96
N PHE A 77 3.60 16.50 7.90
CA PHE A 77 2.23 16.02 7.82
C PHE A 77 2.17 14.51 7.62
N VAL A 78 1.25 13.83 8.30
CA VAL A 78 0.95 12.41 8.06
C VAL A 78 -0.25 12.28 7.13
N LEU A 79 -0.07 11.57 6.01
CA LEU A 79 -1.02 11.57 4.89
C LEU A 79 -2.01 10.39 4.88
N GLY A 80 -2.11 9.61 5.96
CA GLY A 80 -2.95 8.41 5.99
C GLY A 80 -2.23 7.19 5.40
N PRO A 81 -2.92 6.06 5.13
CA PRO A 81 -2.28 4.81 4.76
C PRO A 81 -1.63 4.83 3.37
N PHE A 82 -0.43 4.24 3.21
CA PHE A 82 0.28 4.19 1.92
C PHE A 82 -0.58 3.63 0.77
N ARG A 83 -1.32 2.54 1.02
CA ARG A 83 -2.23 1.93 0.04
C ARG A 83 -3.26 2.91 -0.52
N TYR A 84 -3.68 3.89 0.28
CA TYR A 84 -4.66 4.89 -0.16
C TYR A 84 -4.01 5.90 -1.10
N LEU A 85 -2.82 6.40 -0.76
CA LEU A 85 -2.05 7.30 -1.63
C LEU A 85 -1.76 6.65 -2.99
N GLN A 86 -1.36 5.37 -2.98
CA GLN A 86 -1.13 4.59 -4.19
C GLN A 86 -2.39 4.50 -5.04
N ALA A 87 -3.54 4.17 -4.44
CA ALA A 87 -4.82 4.10 -5.14
C ALA A 87 -5.29 5.46 -5.72
N GLN A 88 -4.80 6.57 -5.16
CA GLN A 88 -5.06 7.92 -5.68
C GLN A 88 -3.98 8.41 -6.67
N ASN A 89 -2.99 7.57 -7.00
CA ASN A 89 -1.82 7.94 -7.80
C ASN A 89 -1.15 9.23 -7.31
N PHE A 90 -1.14 9.46 -6.00
CA PHE A 90 -0.56 10.66 -5.43
C PHE A 90 0.93 10.47 -5.16
N ALA A 91 1.73 11.37 -5.73
CA ALA A 91 3.16 11.48 -5.48
C ALA A 91 3.55 12.96 -5.32
N ALA A 92 4.63 13.20 -4.57
CA ALA A 92 5.25 14.50 -4.42
C ALA A 92 6.77 14.33 -4.39
N GLU A 93 7.50 15.32 -4.90
CA GLU A 93 8.95 15.37 -4.88
C GLU A 93 9.44 16.65 -4.20
N ALA A 94 10.69 16.65 -3.74
CA ALA A 94 11.29 17.85 -3.19
C ALA A 94 11.32 18.95 -4.27
N GLY A 95 10.92 20.17 -3.91
CA GLY A 95 10.75 21.30 -4.84
C GLY A 95 9.32 21.49 -5.37
N ASP A 96 8.42 20.52 -5.21
CA ASP A 96 7.01 20.70 -5.60
C ASP A 96 6.35 21.79 -4.75
N ARG A 97 5.43 22.57 -5.33
CA ARG A 97 4.58 23.51 -4.59
C ARG A 97 3.36 22.77 -4.08
N ALA A 98 3.09 22.84 -2.80
CA ALA A 98 1.96 22.16 -2.18
C ALA A 98 1.09 23.11 -1.34
N GLU A 99 -0.20 22.84 -1.34
CA GLU A 99 -1.18 23.39 -0.40
C GLU A 99 -1.75 22.24 0.43
N VAL A 100 -1.60 22.32 1.75
CA VAL A 100 -2.11 21.33 2.70
C VAL A 100 -3.20 22.00 3.53
N THR A 101 -4.41 21.45 3.49
CA THR A 101 -5.52 21.87 4.34
C THR A 101 -5.90 20.77 5.31
N GLY A 102 -6.35 21.17 6.49
CA GLY A 102 -6.73 20.21 7.52
C GLY A 102 -7.36 20.88 8.73
N TRP A 103 -7.36 20.14 9.83
CA TRP A 103 -7.97 20.58 11.07
C TRP A 103 -7.02 20.41 12.26
N VAL A 104 -7.15 21.31 13.22
CA VAL A 104 -6.50 21.18 14.52
C VAL A 104 -7.12 20.00 15.27
N CYS A 105 -6.27 19.16 15.85
CA CYS A 105 -6.68 17.97 16.55
C CYS A 105 -5.92 17.86 17.88
N ALA A 106 -6.56 18.32 18.96
CA ALA A 106 -5.98 18.32 20.30
C ALA A 106 -5.67 16.91 20.84
N SER A 107 -6.37 15.88 20.34
CA SER A 107 -6.15 14.48 20.70
C SER A 107 -5.17 13.75 19.80
N CYS A 108 -4.68 14.39 18.73
CA CYS A 108 -3.72 13.80 17.81
C CYS A 108 -2.30 14.07 18.29
N ALA A 109 -1.40 13.11 18.09
CA ALA A 109 0.02 13.24 18.46
C ALA A 109 0.70 14.46 17.82
N GLN A 110 0.28 14.86 16.62
CA GLN A 110 0.84 16.01 15.90
C GLN A 110 0.05 17.31 16.13
N GLY A 111 -1.00 17.30 16.95
CA GLY A 111 -1.88 18.46 17.15
C GLY A 111 -2.75 18.82 15.93
N MET A 112 -2.64 18.07 14.84
CA MET A 112 -3.30 18.36 13.56
C MET A 112 -3.58 17.08 12.78
N VAL A 113 -4.54 17.16 11.86
CA VAL A 113 -4.81 16.13 10.85
C VAL A 113 -4.93 16.77 9.48
N VAL A 114 -4.52 16.05 8.45
CA VAL A 114 -4.68 16.49 7.07
C VAL A 114 -6.05 16.08 6.54
N GLY A 115 -6.75 17.03 5.92
CA GLY A 115 -7.97 16.80 5.17
C GLY A 115 -7.72 16.63 3.68
N GLN A 116 -6.87 17.48 3.10
CA GLN A 116 -6.55 17.47 1.68
C GLN A 116 -5.12 17.98 1.44
N VAL A 117 -4.47 17.45 0.41
CA VAL A 117 -3.21 17.96 -0.14
C VAL A 117 -3.41 18.23 -1.63
N LYS A 118 -3.03 19.43 -2.08
CA LYS A 118 -2.92 19.75 -3.50
C LYS A 118 -1.45 19.90 -3.83
N ASN A 119 -0.97 19.13 -4.80
CA ASN A 119 0.32 19.37 -5.44
C ASN A 119 0.08 20.35 -6.60
N LEU A 120 0.40 21.62 -6.37
CA LEU A 120 0.16 22.72 -7.30
C LEU A 120 1.09 22.65 -8.53
N THR A 121 2.29 22.07 -8.38
CA THR A 121 3.21 21.85 -9.51
C THR A 121 2.65 20.80 -10.48
N ARG A 122 2.08 19.72 -9.95
CA ARG A 122 1.59 18.57 -10.75
C ARG A 122 0.10 18.62 -11.07
N GLY A 123 -0.65 19.56 -10.49
CA GLY A 123 -2.11 19.61 -10.61
C GLY A 123 -2.85 18.44 -9.95
N LEU A 124 -2.22 17.75 -8.99
CA LEU A 124 -2.81 16.59 -8.31
C LEU A 124 -3.50 17.01 -7.00
N THR A 125 -4.62 16.36 -6.69
CA THR A 125 -5.33 16.56 -5.42
C THR A 125 -5.56 15.23 -4.72
N LEU A 126 -5.11 15.14 -3.48
CA LEU A 126 -5.34 14.01 -2.58
C LEU A 126 -6.32 14.43 -1.49
N VAL A 127 -7.50 13.82 -1.46
CA VAL A 127 -8.47 14.01 -0.39
C VAL A 127 -8.31 12.88 0.62
N LEU A 128 -8.03 13.21 1.87
CA LEU A 128 -7.79 12.23 2.95
C LEU A 128 -8.99 12.07 3.87
N ARG A 129 -9.80 13.12 4.00
CA ARG A 129 -11.00 13.14 4.84
C ARG A 129 -12.13 13.89 4.15
N ASN A 130 -13.35 13.46 4.42
CA ASN A 130 -14.56 14.17 4.03
C ASN A 130 -14.72 15.47 4.85
N ALA A 131 -15.71 16.28 4.51
CA ALA A 131 -16.01 17.55 5.19
C ALA A 131 -16.36 17.38 6.69
N ASP A 132 -16.83 16.21 7.10
CA ASP A 132 -17.09 15.84 8.50
C ASP A 132 -15.84 15.36 9.25
N GLY A 133 -14.68 15.36 8.60
CA GLY A 133 -13.42 14.89 9.15
C GLY A 133 -13.26 13.36 9.12
N THR A 134 -14.22 12.59 8.61
CA THR A 134 -14.12 11.14 8.52
C THR A 134 -13.10 10.74 7.45
N PRO A 135 -12.14 9.83 7.72
CA PRO A 135 -11.20 9.39 6.69
C PRO A 135 -11.90 8.67 5.54
N VAL A 136 -11.54 9.02 4.31
CA VAL A 136 -12.22 8.46 3.13
C VAL A 136 -11.94 6.97 2.94
N TRP A 137 -10.84 6.46 3.51
CA TRP A 137 -10.49 5.03 3.47
C TRP A 137 -11.21 4.17 4.52
N THR A 138 -12.06 4.75 5.39
CA THR A 138 -12.81 3.99 6.41
C THR A 138 -14.21 3.58 5.99
N GLY A 139 -14.69 4.06 4.83
CA GLY A 139 -16.01 3.72 4.29
C GLY A 139 -16.11 2.29 3.72
N PRO A 140 -17.29 1.86 3.26
CA PRO A 140 -17.51 0.57 2.60
C PRO A 140 -16.52 0.30 1.47
N ALA A 141 -16.11 1.35 0.74
CA ALA A 141 -15.08 1.31 -0.29
C ALA A 141 -13.70 0.86 0.23
N GLY A 142 -13.37 1.11 1.50
CA GLY A 142 -12.12 0.68 2.14
C GLY A 142 -12.18 -0.69 2.83
N GLN A 143 -13.36 -1.28 2.99
CA GLN A 143 -13.58 -2.56 3.67
C GLN A 143 -13.46 -3.79 2.75
N GLY A 144 -13.24 -3.60 1.45
CA GLY A 144 -13.13 -4.69 0.46
C GLY A 144 -12.00 -5.72 0.72
N ALA A 145 -11.10 -5.47 1.69
CA ALA A 145 -9.96 -6.35 1.95
C ALA A 145 -10.05 -7.20 3.23
N ARG A 146 -11.00 -7.00 4.15
CA ARG A 146 -10.93 -7.65 5.48
C ARG A 146 -12.19 -8.30 6.04
N ARG A 147 -13.35 -8.20 5.39
CA ARG A 147 -14.60 -8.78 5.94
C ARG A 147 -14.77 -10.30 5.78
N HIS A 148 -13.80 -11.02 5.20
CA HIS A 148 -13.91 -12.47 4.99
C HIS A 148 -13.10 -13.38 5.95
N LEU A 149 -12.42 -12.84 6.97
CA LEU A 149 -11.60 -13.67 7.88
C LEU A 149 -11.96 -13.57 9.38
N ALA A 150 -13.08 -12.97 9.74
CA ALA A 150 -13.67 -13.16 11.07
C ALA A 150 -14.73 -14.26 10.97
N GLY A 151 -14.25 -15.50 10.85
CA GLY A 151 -15.04 -16.70 11.11
C GLY A 151 -15.63 -16.61 12.50
N ARG A 152 -16.92 -16.36 12.52
CA ARG A 152 -17.88 -16.32 13.62
C ARG A 152 -17.76 -17.58 14.49
N ALA A 153 -16.85 -17.60 15.46
CA ALA A 153 -16.94 -18.47 16.63
C ALA A 153 -17.82 -17.78 17.69
N ALA A 154 -19.11 -17.62 17.37
CA ALA A 154 -20.11 -17.34 18.37
C ALA A 154 -20.53 -18.70 18.96
N GLY A 155 -19.91 -19.06 20.09
CA GLY A 155 -20.47 -20.08 20.96
C GLY A 155 -21.84 -19.61 21.43
N VAL A 156 -22.88 -20.30 20.99
CA VAL A 156 -24.22 -20.22 21.58
C VAL A 156 -24.53 -21.61 22.11
N GLY A 157 -24.99 -21.61 23.36
CA GLY A 157 -25.23 -22.78 24.16
C GLY A 157 -26.19 -23.79 23.57
N ALA A 158 -26.21 -24.94 24.25
CA ALA A 158 -27.14 -26.01 24.05
C ALA A 158 -28.60 -25.50 24.05
N ALA A 159 -29.26 -25.65 22.91
CA ALA A 159 -30.71 -25.73 22.85
C ALA A 159 -31.08 -26.73 21.75
N ARG A 160 -31.64 -27.86 22.18
CA ARG A 160 -32.37 -28.81 21.34
C ARG A 160 -33.54 -28.06 20.68
N GLY A 161 -33.63 -28.10 19.35
CA GLY A 161 -34.77 -27.55 18.62
C GLY A 161 -34.76 -27.96 17.16
N MET A 162 -35.76 -28.76 16.79
CA MET A 162 -35.96 -29.37 15.47
C MET A 162 -36.17 -28.35 14.35
N GLY A 163 -35.66 -28.69 13.16
CA GLY A 163 -36.32 -28.46 11.87
C GLY A 163 -36.32 -27.04 11.29
N MET A 164 -35.62 -26.84 10.17
CA MET A 164 -36.24 -26.53 8.87
C MET A 164 -35.20 -26.18 7.80
N ARG A 165 -35.35 -26.88 6.67
CA ARG A 165 -35.13 -26.46 5.27
C ARG A 165 -33.82 -25.77 4.87
N MET A 166 -33.02 -26.56 4.17
CA MET A 166 -31.97 -26.14 3.25
C MET A 166 -32.55 -25.27 2.12
N GLY A 167 -32.13 -24.01 2.07
CA GLY A 167 -32.26 -23.14 0.88
C GLY A 167 -30.89 -22.99 0.23
N ALA A 168 -30.72 -23.57 -0.94
CA ALA A 168 -29.53 -23.44 -1.77
C ALA A 168 -29.45 -22.01 -2.35
N GLY A 169 -28.81 -21.10 -1.62
CA GLY A 169 -28.48 -19.77 -2.11
C GLY A 169 -27.14 -19.77 -2.84
N GLN A 170 -27.17 -19.86 -4.16
CA GLN A 170 -26.03 -19.57 -5.05
C GLN A 170 -25.67 -18.08 -4.96
N GLY A 171 -24.80 -17.72 -4.03
CA GLY A 171 -24.22 -16.38 -3.92
C GLY A 171 -23.01 -16.23 -4.84
N THR A 172 -23.16 -15.45 -5.91
CA THR A 172 -22.13 -15.07 -6.90
C THR A 172 -21.13 -14.06 -6.32
N GLY A 173 -20.26 -14.52 -5.42
CA GLY A 173 -19.11 -13.75 -4.92
C GLY A 173 -17.86 -13.96 -5.77
N ALA A 174 -17.90 -13.60 -7.05
CA ALA A 174 -16.78 -13.74 -7.98
C ALA A 174 -15.93 -12.46 -7.98
N MET A 175 -14.91 -12.38 -7.12
CA MET A 175 -13.72 -11.53 -7.36
C MET A 175 -12.55 -11.76 -6.37
N GLN A 176 -12.72 -12.53 -5.28
CA GLN A 176 -11.64 -12.79 -4.31
C GLN A 176 -11.32 -14.29 -4.13
N ARG A 177 -11.45 -15.08 -5.21
CA ARG A 177 -11.14 -16.52 -5.22
C ARG A 177 -9.96 -16.93 -6.12
N GLY A 178 -9.37 -16.00 -6.88
CA GLY A 178 -8.28 -16.32 -7.82
C GLY A 178 -6.98 -16.77 -7.14
N GLY A 179 -6.63 -16.19 -5.98
CA GLY A 179 -5.34 -16.46 -5.35
C GLY A 179 -5.20 -17.85 -4.70
N ARG A 180 -6.28 -18.41 -4.16
CA ARG A 180 -6.20 -19.73 -3.52
C ARG A 180 -6.12 -20.89 -4.52
N ARG A 181 -6.54 -20.70 -5.77
CA ARG A 181 -6.51 -21.76 -6.79
C ARG A 181 -5.11 -22.10 -7.26
N LEU A 182 -4.22 -21.11 -7.37
CA LEU A 182 -2.82 -21.31 -7.80
C LEU A 182 -2.04 -22.30 -6.92
N CYS A 183 -2.43 -22.48 -5.66
CA CYS A 183 -1.76 -23.42 -4.73
C CYS A 183 -2.59 -24.69 -4.44
N ALA A 184 -3.83 -24.78 -4.90
CA ALA A 184 -4.70 -25.92 -4.60
C ALA A 184 -4.51 -27.12 -5.56
N GLY A 185 -3.88 -26.89 -6.72
CA GLY A 185 -3.74 -27.85 -7.82
C GLY A 185 -2.39 -28.59 -7.93
N GLY A 186 -1.66 -28.78 -6.84
CA GLY A 186 -0.42 -29.59 -6.86
C GLY A 186 0.91 -28.83 -6.98
N GLY A 187 0.89 -27.50 -6.92
CA GLY A 187 2.12 -26.69 -7.00
C GLY A 187 2.74 -26.67 -8.41
N PRO A 188 3.85 -25.95 -8.61
CA PRO A 188 4.53 -25.90 -9.91
C PRO A 188 5.13 -27.24 -10.29
N ASP A 189 5.02 -27.61 -11.56
CA ASP A 189 5.65 -28.79 -12.13
C ASP A 189 7.16 -28.56 -12.26
N LEU A 190 7.90 -28.98 -11.23
CA LEU A 190 9.34 -28.80 -11.15
C LEU A 190 10.11 -29.58 -12.23
N SER A 191 9.50 -30.61 -12.83
CA SER A 191 10.13 -31.34 -13.94
C SER A 191 10.21 -30.49 -15.23
N ARG A 192 9.40 -29.44 -15.32
CA ARG A 192 9.32 -28.50 -16.46
C ARG A 192 9.91 -27.13 -16.13
N THR A 193 10.93 -27.09 -15.27
CA THR A 193 11.60 -25.84 -14.92
C THR A 193 12.33 -25.24 -16.13
N ALA A 194 12.18 -23.93 -16.32
CA ALA A 194 12.87 -23.15 -17.34
C ALA A 194 13.53 -21.90 -16.73
N THR A 195 14.55 -21.37 -17.41
CA THR A 195 15.16 -20.08 -17.07
C THR A 195 14.87 -19.11 -18.22
N PHE A 196 14.25 -17.99 -17.88
CA PHE A 196 13.99 -16.89 -18.79
C PHE A 196 14.99 -15.77 -18.53
N ALA A 197 15.58 -15.22 -19.58
CA ALA A 197 16.48 -14.07 -19.48
C ALA A 197 16.00 -12.96 -20.41
N GLY A 198 16.05 -11.71 -19.92
CA GLY A 198 15.75 -10.53 -20.72
C GLY A 198 15.23 -9.34 -19.92
N ALA A 199 14.68 -8.36 -20.63
CA ALA A 199 14.27 -7.08 -20.03
C ALA A 199 12.88 -7.18 -19.40
N VAL A 200 12.71 -6.59 -18.22
CA VAL A 200 11.38 -6.38 -17.63
C VAL A 200 10.58 -5.43 -18.52
N VAL A 201 9.43 -5.87 -19.01
CA VAL A 201 8.49 -5.03 -19.79
C VAL A 201 7.55 -4.30 -18.84
N SER A 202 6.93 -5.04 -17.92
CA SER A 202 6.05 -4.46 -16.91
C SER A 202 6.04 -5.30 -15.63
N PHE A 203 5.66 -4.66 -14.53
CA PHE A 203 5.46 -5.31 -13.24
C PHE A 203 4.14 -4.83 -12.65
N ALA A 204 3.21 -5.77 -12.46
CA ALA A 204 1.91 -5.52 -11.86
C ALA A 204 1.88 -6.15 -10.47
N GLY A 205 1.97 -5.32 -9.43
CA GLY A 205 2.01 -5.83 -8.08
C GLY A 205 2.25 -4.77 -7.02
N GLY A 206 1.60 -4.93 -5.88
CA GLY A 206 1.72 -4.00 -4.77
C GLY A 206 1.38 -4.61 -3.40
N PRO A 207 1.61 -3.83 -2.32
CA PRO A 207 1.26 -4.25 -0.96
C PRO A 207 -0.22 -4.62 -0.83
N GLY A 208 -0.48 -5.92 -0.65
CA GLY A 208 -1.84 -6.45 -0.45
C GLY A 208 -2.57 -6.87 -1.73
N GLU A 209 -1.95 -6.76 -2.90
CA GLU A 209 -2.53 -7.15 -4.20
C GLU A 209 -2.41 -8.65 -4.51
N GLY A 210 -1.85 -9.44 -3.58
CA GLY A 210 -1.74 -10.89 -3.72
C GLY A 210 -0.45 -11.30 -4.44
N PHE A 211 -0.59 -11.87 -5.64
CA PHE A 211 0.52 -12.41 -6.41
C PHE A 211 0.94 -11.43 -7.51
N PRO A 212 2.05 -10.70 -7.33
CA PRO A 212 2.51 -9.79 -8.35
C PRO A 212 2.92 -10.57 -9.60
N THR A 213 2.74 -9.96 -10.77
CA THR A 213 3.07 -10.54 -12.07
C THR A 213 4.14 -9.69 -12.73
N LEU A 214 5.19 -10.36 -13.18
CA LEU A 214 6.27 -9.78 -13.97
C LEU A 214 6.06 -10.18 -15.43
N VAL A 215 6.01 -9.20 -16.33
CA VAL A 215 6.10 -9.45 -17.77
C VAL A 215 7.51 -9.07 -18.21
N MET A 216 8.21 -9.97 -18.87
CA MET A 216 9.55 -9.75 -19.39
C MET A 216 9.65 -10.17 -20.86
N SER A 217 10.49 -9.49 -21.63
CA SER A 217 10.77 -9.83 -23.01
C SER A 217 11.95 -10.78 -23.07
N SER A 218 11.74 -11.98 -23.59
CA SER A 218 12.75 -13.03 -23.72
C SER A 218 12.99 -13.39 -25.19
N THR A 219 13.96 -14.26 -25.47
CA THR A 219 14.19 -14.79 -26.82
C THR A 219 13.00 -15.59 -27.37
N GLN A 220 12.08 -16.02 -26.49
CA GLN A 220 10.85 -16.74 -26.84
C GLN A 220 9.64 -15.79 -26.99
N GLY A 221 9.85 -14.48 -26.90
CA GLY A 221 8.80 -13.47 -26.80
C GLY A 221 8.53 -13.04 -25.37
N ASP A 222 7.42 -12.32 -25.18
CA ASP A 222 7.02 -11.81 -23.87
C ASP A 222 6.44 -12.93 -23.01
N VAL A 223 6.93 -13.04 -21.77
CA VAL A 223 6.53 -14.08 -20.81
C VAL A 223 5.99 -13.42 -19.55
N ALA A 224 4.78 -13.81 -19.15
CA ALA A 224 4.17 -13.41 -17.88
C ALA A 224 4.48 -14.44 -16.79
N ILE A 225 5.11 -14.00 -15.72
CA ILE A 225 5.58 -14.85 -14.61
C ILE A 225 5.03 -14.33 -13.28
N VAL A 226 4.40 -15.22 -12.51
CA VAL A 226 3.84 -14.91 -11.20
C VAL A 226 4.93 -14.96 -10.12
N LEU A 227 5.16 -13.83 -9.43
CA LEU A 227 6.18 -13.68 -8.39
C LEU A 227 5.57 -13.79 -6.98
N SER A 228 5.30 -15.00 -6.50
CA SER A 228 4.60 -15.19 -5.23
C SER A 228 5.52 -15.22 -4.00
N PRO A 229 5.20 -14.54 -2.87
CA PRO A 229 4.35 -13.36 -2.69
C PRO A 229 5.15 -12.04 -2.77
N TYR A 230 4.48 -10.90 -3.05
CA TYR A 230 5.11 -9.56 -3.12
C TYR A 230 5.97 -9.20 -1.90
N ARG A 231 5.57 -9.68 -0.71
CA ARG A 231 6.32 -9.47 0.52
C ARG A 231 7.75 -10.04 0.45
N ALA A 232 7.97 -11.17 -0.22
CA ALA A 232 9.28 -11.78 -0.33
C ALA A 232 10.24 -10.88 -1.14
N LEU A 233 9.75 -10.27 -2.23
CA LEU A 233 10.51 -9.30 -3.03
C LEU A 233 10.92 -8.09 -2.18
N MET A 234 9.97 -7.50 -1.46
CA MET A 234 10.23 -6.34 -0.59
C MET A 234 11.24 -6.65 0.53
N GLN A 235 11.17 -7.84 1.12
CA GLN A 235 12.09 -8.24 2.18
C GLN A 235 13.50 -8.47 1.65
N ALA A 236 13.63 -8.92 0.41
CA ALA A 236 14.90 -9.02 -0.28
C ALA A 236 15.40 -7.65 -0.80
N GLY A 237 14.66 -6.56 -0.59
CA GLY A 237 15.01 -5.24 -1.11
C GLY A 237 14.93 -5.16 -2.64
N TYR A 238 14.17 -6.06 -3.27
CA TYR A 238 14.06 -6.14 -4.73
C TYR A 238 12.70 -5.60 -5.19
N THR A 239 12.73 -4.69 -6.16
CA THR A 239 11.54 -4.15 -6.84
C THR A 239 11.84 -4.12 -8.33
N PRO A 240 11.16 -4.95 -9.16
CA PRO A 240 11.40 -4.94 -10.60
C PRO A 240 11.11 -3.56 -11.20
N VAL A 241 12.01 -3.09 -12.06
CA VAL A 241 11.87 -1.83 -12.81
C VAL A 241 11.82 -2.15 -14.30
N ALA A 242 10.93 -1.49 -15.05
CA ALA A 242 10.86 -1.66 -16.50
C ALA A 242 12.22 -1.33 -17.15
N GLY A 243 12.66 -2.18 -18.08
CA GLY A 243 13.97 -2.12 -18.73
C GLY A 243 15.10 -2.84 -17.98
N ALA A 244 14.92 -3.21 -16.71
CA ALA A 244 15.93 -3.97 -15.97
C ALA A 244 16.16 -5.35 -16.59
N GLN A 245 17.41 -5.79 -16.68
CA GLN A 245 17.76 -7.13 -17.14
C GLN A 245 17.65 -8.12 -15.99
N VAL A 246 16.85 -9.17 -16.19
CA VAL A 246 16.58 -10.19 -15.17
C VAL A 246 16.73 -11.60 -15.70
N GLU A 247 17.13 -12.51 -14.83
CA GLU A 247 17.07 -13.96 -15.04
C GLU A 247 16.01 -14.54 -14.08
N VAL A 248 15.02 -15.23 -14.62
CA VAL A 248 13.91 -15.80 -13.84
C VAL A 248 13.87 -17.31 -14.02
N LYS A 249 14.14 -18.05 -12.95
CA LYS A 249 13.92 -19.50 -12.91
C LYS A 249 12.47 -19.74 -12.53
N ALA A 250 11.69 -20.37 -13.41
CA ALA A 250 10.26 -20.59 -13.21
C ALA A 250 9.84 -22.00 -13.61
N ALA A 251 8.72 -22.45 -13.06
CA ALA A 251 8.08 -23.72 -13.40
C ALA A 251 6.58 -23.48 -13.64
N PRO A 252 5.96 -24.20 -14.58
CA PRO A 252 4.57 -23.99 -14.93
C PRO A 252 3.65 -24.60 -13.87
N VAL A 253 2.53 -23.94 -13.60
CA VAL A 253 1.37 -24.49 -12.90
C VAL A 253 0.25 -24.61 -13.93
N SER A 254 -0.38 -25.77 -14.04
CA SER A 254 -1.55 -25.93 -14.90
C SER A 254 -2.82 -25.53 -14.14
N LEU A 255 -3.52 -24.49 -14.61
CA LEU A 255 -4.82 -24.08 -14.10
C LEU A 255 -5.82 -24.04 -15.24
N ASP A 256 -6.95 -24.74 -15.05
CA ASP A 256 -8.04 -24.75 -16.03
C ASP A 256 -7.55 -25.11 -17.45
N GLY A 257 -6.53 -25.97 -17.55
CA GLY A 257 -5.93 -26.43 -18.81
C GLY A 257 -4.88 -25.49 -19.42
N GLN A 258 -4.53 -24.38 -18.76
CA GLN A 258 -3.51 -23.44 -19.20
C GLN A 258 -2.30 -23.45 -18.27
N ASP A 259 -1.11 -23.36 -18.85
CA ASP A 259 0.13 -23.24 -18.10
C ASP A 259 0.39 -21.78 -17.71
N HIS A 260 0.61 -21.56 -16.42
CA HIS A 260 1.04 -20.27 -15.87
C HIS A 260 2.43 -20.43 -15.26
N TRP A 261 3.39 -19.59 -15.67
CA TRP A 261 4.73 -19.63 -15.12
C TRP A 261 4.76 -19.01 -13.73
N VAL A 262 5.31 -19.75 -12.78
CA VAL A 262 5.50 -19.30 -11.40
C VAL A 262 6.98 -19.27 -11.09
N ALA A 263 7.47 -18.12 -10.62
CA ALA A 263 8.88 -17.96 -10.32
C ALA A 263 9.29 -18.77 -9.09
N LEU A 264 10.39 -19.51 -9.26
CA LEU A 264 11.16 -20.15 -8.20
C LEU A 264 12.22 -19.19 -7.65
N ALA A 265 12.92 -18.48 -8.54
CA ALA A 265 13.89 -17.44 -8.19
C ALA A 265 13.92 -16.34 -9.26
N VAL A 266 14.27 -15.12 -8.86
CA VAL A 266 14.53 -13.98 -9.75
C VAL A 266 15.90 -13.40 -9.42
N LYS A 267 16.74 -13.19 -10.42
CA LYS A 267 18.04 -12.56 -10.30
C LYS A 267 18.08 -11.28 -11.13
N ASP A 268 18.44 -10.19 -10.49
CA ASP A 268 18.75 -8.93 -11.15
C ASP A 268 20.18 -8.99 -11.72
N VAL A 269 20.32 -8.85 -13.04
CA VAL A 269 21.61 -9.04 -13.71
C VAL A 269 22.59 -7.91 -13.39
N ALA A 270 22.10 -6.68 -13.22
CA ALA A 270 22.94 -5.51 -12.98
C ALA A 270 23.56 -5.54 -11.57
N THR A 271 22.77 -5.94 -10.57
CA THR A 271 23.18 -5.96 -9.16
C THR A 271 23.70 -7.33 -8.70
N GLY A 272 23.39 -8.39 -9.44
CA GLY A 272 23.66 -9.77 -9.03
C GLY A 272 22.75 -10.27 -7.90
N LEU A 273 21.79 -9.47 -7.44
CA LEU A 273 20.86 -9.82 -6.37
C LEU A 273 19.95 -10.97 -6.83
N GLU A 274 19.97 -12.08 -6.10
CA GLU A 274 19.08 -13.21 -6.32
C GLU A 274 18.05 -13.33 -5.19
N VAL A 275 16.78 -13.42 -5.57
CA VAL A 275 15.64 -13.58 -4.67
C VAL A 275 15.02 -14.95 -4.91
N VAL A 276 15.23 -15.87 -3.97
CA VAL A 276 14.56 -17.18 -3.98
C VAL A 276 13.15 -17.03 -3.41
N LEU A 277 12.14 -17.35 -4.22
CA LEU A 277 10.72 -17.20 -3.89
C LEU A 277 10.08 -18.52 -3.43
N ARG A 278 10.62 -19.64 -3.93
CA ARG A 278 10.13 -20.99 -3.65
C ARG A 278 11.29 -21.93 -3.39
N ASP A 279 11.06 -22.94 -2.57
CA ASP A 279 12.00 -24.03 -2.40
C ASP A 279 12.15 -24.78 -3.74
N PRO A 280 13.37 -24.91 -4.30
CA PRO A 280 13.58 -25.56 -5.60
C PRO A 280 13.31 -27.06 -5.59
N ALA A 281 13.26 -27.71 -4.42
CA ALA A 281 12.96 -29.14 -4.30
C ALA A 281 11.46 -29.43 -4.17
N THR A 282 10.71 -28.54 -3.51
CA THR A 282 9.29 -28.78 -3.20
C THR A 282 8.33 -27.87 -3.96
N GLY A 283 8.84 -26.78 -4.56
CA GLY A 283 8.02 -25.78 -5.24
C GLY A 283 7.12 -24.98 -4.29
N LEU A 284 7.22 -25.24 -2.98
CA LEU A 284 6.45 -24.54 -1.98
C LEU A 284 6.96 -23.10 -1.86
N PRO A 285 6.07 -22.11 -1.69
CA PRO A 285 6.49 -20.77 -1.32
C PRO A 285 7.37 -20.85 -0.09
N LEU A 286 8.46 -20.09 -0.09
CA LEU A 286 9.21 -19.81 1.14
C LEU A 286 8.35 -18.86 1.98
N VAL A 287 7.24 -19.39 2.52
CA VAL A 287 6.50 -18.74 3.59
C VAL A 287 7.51 -18.66 4.71
N MET A 288 7.81 -17.45 5.17
CA MET A 288 8.73 -17.20 6.28
C MET A 288 8.17 -17.79 7.59
N GLY A 289 8.10 -19.11 7.69
CA GLY A 289 8.29 -19.82 8.93
C GLY A 289 9.78 -19.79 9.19
N ARG A 290 10.18 -19.19 10.32
CA ARG A 290 11.53 -19.24 10.90
C ARG A 290 12.35 -20.36 10.29
N GLY A 291 13.34 -20.01 9.45
CA GLY A 291 14.33 -21.00 9.02
C GLY A 291 14.86 -21.73 10.26
N PRO A 292 15.26 -23.01 10.13
CA PRO A 292 15.92 -23.71 11.23
C PRO A 292 17.09 -22.82 11.68
N ARG A 293 17.09 -22.46 12.97
CA ARG A 293 18.27 -21.84 13.59
C ARG A 293 19.41 -22.84 13.38
N ARG A 294 20.38 -22.49 12.54
CA ARG A 294 21.67 -23.17 12.52
C ARG A 294 22.38 -22.89 13.84
#